data_AF-A0A966KSE6-F1
#
_entry.id   AF-A0A966KSE6-F1
#
_cell.length_a   1.000
_cell.length_b   1.000
_cell.length_c   1.000
_cell.angle_alpha   90.00
_cell.angle_beta   90.00
_cell.angle_gamma   90.00
#
_symmetry.space_group_name_H-M   'P 1'
#
loop_
_entity.id
_entity.type
_entity.pdbx_description
1 polymer ?
#
loop_
_entity_poly.entity_id
_entity_poly.type
_entity_poly.pdbx_seq_one_letter_code
_entity_poly.pdbx_strand_id
1 'polypeptide(L)'
;MHTPSLPSFTRRDFLRRSGQLAMTGTALPLALNLAAMSEAAAFNAPGNDYKALVCVFLYGGNDYANTVVTYDDASYAQYSAIRGGGAGQAAGGIALGKADLAATLLNPTVAPMDSLGVSRQFALHPTMTGLAGLFNTGHAAVQFNVGPLVMPLTRAQYNSADRVSYPRPPQLFSHNDQQSIWQSSSPEGSRVGWGAVSATWLC
;
A
#
# COMPACT_ATOMS: atom_id res chain seq x y z
N MET A 1 40.93 35.98 -5.57
CA MET A 1 40.48 34.64 -6.02
C MET A 1 40.45 33.74 -4.80
N HIS A 2 39.26 33.38 -4.31
CA HIS A 2 39.07 32.54 -3.12
C HIS A 2 38.29 31.29 -3.57
N THR A 3 38.95 30.13 -3.56
CA THR A 3 38.30 28.84 -3.85
C THR A 3 37.82 28.25 -2.52
N PRO A 4 36.53 27.93 -2.34
CA PRO A 4 36.05 27.32 -1.11
C PRO A 4 36.52 25.86 -1.03
N SER A 5 37.06 25.46 0.12
CA SER A 5 37.44 24.07 0.43
C SER A 5 36.19 23.24 0.77
N LEU A 6 36.02 22.08 0.12
CA LEU A 6 34.95 21.14 0.44
C LEU A 6 35.17 20.49 1.83
N PRO A 7 34.10 20.17 2.58
CA PRO A 7 34.22 19.56 3.90
C PRO A 7 34.90 18.20 3.81
N SER A 8 36.00 18.02 4.55
CA SER A 8 36.78 16.79 4.57
C SER A 8 36.08 15.73 5.44
N PHE A 9 35.50 14.71 4.80
CA PHE A 9 34.98 13.52 5.48
C PHE A 9 36.11 12.78 6.21
N THR A 10 35.98 12.58 7.52
CA THR A 10 37.02 11.91 8.30
C THR A 10 36.81 10.39 8.34
N ARG A 11 37.91 9.62 8.38
CA ARG A 11 37.88 8.15 8.52
C ARG A 11 37.06 7.68 9.73
N ARG A 12 36.95 8.53 10.76
CA ARG A 12 36.19 8.24 11.98
C ARG A 12 34.67 8.36 11.76
N ASP A 13 34.22 9.27 10.89
CA ASP A 13 32.81 9.40 10.53
C ASP A 13 32.35 8.23 9.67
N PHE A 14 33.22 7.76 8.76
CA PHE A 14 32.98 6.55 7.97
C PHE A 14 32.80 5.33 8.89
N LEU A 15 33.75 5.08 9.80
CA LEU A 15 33.69 3.92 10.70
C LEU A 15 32.50 3.96 11.68
N ARG A 16 32.09 5.14 12.14
CA ARG A 16 30.87 5.30 12.96
C ARG A 16 29.61 4.90 12.20
N ARG A 17 29.49 5.32 10.93
CA ARG A 17 28.34 4.99 10.09
C ARG A 17 28.33 3.52 9.70
N SER A 18 29.49 2.95 9.38
CA SER A 18 29.63 1.51 9.09
C SER A 18 29.29 0.63 10.32
N GLY A 19 29.66 1.07 11.52
CA GLY A 19 29.34 0.36 12.77
C GLY A 19 27.84 0.36 13.12
N GLN A 20 27.12 1.43 12.79
CA GLN A 20 25.67 1.50 12.98
C GLN A 20 24.90 0.55 12.04
N LEU A 21 25.43 0.26 10.85
CA LEU A 21 24.85 -0.69 9.90
C LEU A 21 25.06 -2.17 10.27
N ALA A 22 26.02 -2.49 11.14
CA ALA A 22 26.39 -3.88 11.42
C ALA A 22 25.42 -4.61 12.39
N MET A 23 24.48 -3.91 13.03
CA MET A 23 23.64 -4.46 14.11
C MET A 23 22.24 -4.91 13.68
N THR A 24 21.91 -4.86 12.39
CA THR A 24 20.59 -5.24 11.86
C THR A 24 20.72 -6.38 10.87
N GLY A 25 20.41 -7.61 11.29
CA GLY A 25 20.42 -8.81 10.43
C GLY A 25 19.31 -8.83 9.36
N THR A 26 19.45 -9.78 8.42
CA THR A 26 18.58 -10.27 7.31
C THR A 26 17.78 -9.30 6.42
N ALA A 27 17.52 -8.06 6.84
CA ALA A 27 16.89 -7.01 6.03
C ALA A 27 17.91 -6.08 5.31
N LEU A 28 19.22 -6.32 5.52
CA LEU A 28 20.32 -5.50 5.00
C LEU A 28 20.25 -5.24 3.50
N PRO A 29 20.02 -6.22 2.61
CA PRO A 29 20.06 -5.94 1.17
C PRO A 29 18.95 -5.00 0.74
N LEU A 30 17.73 -5.14 1.28
CA LEU A 30 16.61 -4.29 0.91
C LEU A 30 16.78 -2.87 1.48
N ALA A 31 17.18 -2.75 2.74
CA ALA A 31 17.39 -1.47 3.39
C ALA A 31 18.57 -0.68 2.81
N LEU A 32 19.68 -1.34 2.45
CA LEU A 32 20.82 -0.69 1.78
C LEU A 32 20.48 -0.23 0.36
N ASN A 33 19.74 -1.04 -0.42
CA ASN A 33 19.34 -0.62 -1.76
C ASN A 33 18.34 0.55 -1.70
N LEU A 34 17.38 0.54 -0.76
CA LEU A 34 16.45 1.66 -0.60
C LEU A 34 17.13 2.94 -0.08
N ALA A 35 18.07 2.80 0.87
CA ALA A 35 18.82 3.94 1.42
C ALA A 35 19.83 4.52 0.42
N ALA A 36 20.48 3.69 -0.39
CA ALA A 36 21.39 4.18 -1.44
C ALA A 36 20.63 4.87 -2.58
N MET A 37 19.43 4.38 -2.92
CA MET A 37 18.58 5.01 -3.93
C MET A 37 17.97 6.33 -3.44
N SER A 38 17.60 6.43 -2.16
CA SER A 38 17.08 7.69 -1.58
C SER A 38 18.17 8.76 -1.45
N GLU A 39 19.42 8.39 -1.15
CA GLU A 39 20.56 9.30 -1.11
C GLU A 39 20.94 9.80 -2.52
N ALA A 40 20.88 8.93 -3.55
CA ALA A 40 21.16 9.31 -4.94
C ALA A 40 20.08 10.21 -5.56
N ALA A 41 18.79 9.98 -5.23
CA ALA A 41 17.70 10.85 -5.67
C ALA A 41 17.74 12.23 -4.98
N ALA A 42 18.24 12.31 -3.74
CA ALA A 42 18.40 13.57 -3.01
C ALA A 42 19.50 14.48 -3.59
N PHE A 43 20.54 13.91 -4.22
CA PHE A 43 21.71 14.66 -4.67
C PHE A 43 21.47 15.45 -5.97
N ASN A 44 20.48 15.06 -6.78
CA ASN A 44 20.22 15.65 -8.11
C ASN A 44 18.96 16.52 -8.21
N ALA A 45 18.20 16.72 -7.13
CA ALA A 45 17.03 17.62 -7.14
C ALA A 45 17.50 19.10 -7.18
N PRO A 46 17.29 19.85 -8.27
CA PRO A 46 17.66 21.26 -8.33
C PRO A 46 16.79 22.05 -7.36
N GLY A 47 17.40 22.70 -6.37
CA GLY A 47 16.74 23.64 -5.46
C GLY A 47 15.70 23.00 -4.53
N ASN A 48 16.13 22.29 -3.49
CA ASN A 48 15.32 21.87 -2.33
C ASN A 48 13.96 21.15 -2.61
N ASP A 49 13.67 20.78 -3.87
CA ASP A 49 12.46 20.07 -4.32
C ASP A 49 12.63 18.55 -4.17
N TYR A 50 12.96 18.12 -2.95
CA TYR A 50 13.11 16.71 -2.63
C TYR A 50 11.75 16.02 -2.62
N LYS A 51 11.56 15.04 -3.51
CA LYS A 51 10.38 14.17 -3.55
C LYS A 51 10.78 12.76 -3.19
N ALA A 52 10.16 12.22 -2.14
CA ALA A 52 10.34 10.84 -1.74
C ALA A 52 9.03 10.07 -1.90
N LEU A 53 9.13 8.87 -2.47
CA LEU A 53 8.08 7.87 -2.43
C LEU A 53 8.37 6.88 -1.30
N VAL A 54 7.46 6.78 -0.33
CA VAL A 54 7.55 5.81 0.76
C VAL A 54 6.52 4.71 0.51
N CYS A 55 6.99 3.48 0.30
CA CYS A 55 6.14 2.30 0.16
C CYS A 55 6.16 1.51 1.47
N VAL A 56 5.01 1.42 2.14
CA VAL A 56 4.84 0.59 3.34
C VAL A 56 4.17 -0.71 2.94
N PHE A 57 4.92 -1.81 2.98
CA PHE A 57 4.41 -3.15 2.72
C PHE A 57 4.12 -3.87 4.03
N LEU A 58 2.85 -4.22 4.27
CA LEU A 58 2.44 -4.96 5.46
C LEU A 58 2.60 -6.46 5.20
N TYR A 59 3.64 -7.06 5.80
CA TYR A 59 3.98 -8.49 5.66
C TYR A 59 3.04 -9.38 6.50
N GLY A 60 1.75 -9.38 6.14
CA GLY A 60 0.70 -10.10 6.88
C GLY A 60 0.18 -9.33 8.11
N GLY A 61 -0.79 -9.93 8.79
CA GLY A 61 -1.43 -9.34 9.99
C GLY A 61 -2.40 -8.18 9.73
N ASN A 62 -2.49 -7.69 8.48
CA ASN A 62 -3.47 -6.69 8.11
C ASN A 62 -4.84 -7.32 7.82
N ASP A 63 -5.83 -7.04 8.67
CA ASP A 63 -7.23 -7.31 8.36
C ASP A 63 -7.77 -6.19 7.45
N TYR A 64 -7.64 -6.40 6.13
CA TYR A 64 -8.05 -5.40 5.15
C TYR A 64 -9.54 -5.04 5.26
N ALA A 65 -10.39 -5.99 5.67
CA ALA A 65 -11.82 -5.79 5.81
C ALA A 65 -12.17 -4.92 7.04
N ASN A 66 -11.24 -4.78 8.00
CA ASN A 66 -11.32 -3.84 9.10
C ASN A 66 -10.58 -2.52 8.84
N THR A 67 -9.72 -2.47 7.82
CA THR A 67 -8.97 -1.26 7.47
C THR A 67 -9.85 -0.27 6.72
N VAL A 68 -10.56 -0.74 5.69
CA VAL A 68 -11.52 0.03 4.91
C VAL A 68 -12.85 -0.72 4.96
N VAL A 69 -13.81 -0.15 5.68
CA VAL A 69 -15.08 -0.80 6.02
C VAL A 69 -16.20 -0.15 5.23
N THR A 70 -17.13 -0.96 4.71
CA THR A 70 -18.37 -0.47 4.09
C THR A 70 -19.25 0.19 5.14
N TYR A 71 -19.85 1.33 4.84
CA TYR A 71 -20.64 2.12 5.79
C TYR A 71 -22.10 2.32 5.38
N ASP A 72 -22.45 2.20 4.09
CA ASP A 72 -23.87 2.22 3.71
C ASP A 72 -24.60 1.03 4.33
N ASP A 73 -25.86 1.20 4.72
CA ASP A 73 -26.57 0.19 5.54
C ASP A 73 -26.62 -1.20 4.89
N ALA A 74 -26.85 -1.26 3.59
CA ALA A 74 -26.92 -2.52 2.87
C ALA A 74 -25.57 -3.24 2.87
N SER A 75 -24.48 -2.55 2.52
CA SER A 75 -23.15 -3.16 2.48
C SER A 75 -22.56 -3.40 3.87
N TYR A 76 -22.83 -2.54 4.86
CA TYR A 76 -22.41 -2.77 6.24
C TYR A 76 -23.12 -4.00 6.82
N ALA A 77 -24.43 -4.17 6.57
CA ALA A 77 -25.16 -5.34 7.05
C ALA A 77 -24.57 -6.66 6.51
N GLN A 78 -24.13 -6.68 5.24
CA GLN A 78 -23.43 -7.83 4.66
C GLN A 78 -22.08 -8.09 5.33
N TYR A 79 -21.28 -7.04 5.51
CA TYR A 79 -20.02 -7.10 6.25
C TYR A 79 -20.23 -7.65 7.67
N SER A 80 -21.18 -7.08 8.41
CA SER A 80 -21.51 -7.48 9.78
C SER A 80 -21.94 -8.95 9.84
N ALA A 81 -22.81 -9.40 8.92
CA ALA A 81 -23.28 -10.78 8.88
C ALA A 81 -22.16 -11.79 8.62
N ILE A 82 -21.28 -11.51 7.65
CA ILE A 82 -20.15 -12.39 7.30
C ILE A 82 -19.15 -12.48 8.45
N ARG A 83 -19.07 -11.44 9.29
CA ARG A 83 -18.02 -11.28 10.30
C ARG A 83 -18.50 -11.47 11.75
N GLY A 84 -19.75 -11.92 11.92
CA GLY A 84 -20.32 -12.27 13.23
C GLY A 84 -20.74 -11.06 14.07
N GLY A 85 -21.05 -9.93 13.44
CA GLY A 85 -21.46 -8.70 14.12
C GLY A 85 -22.76 -8.84 14.94
N GLY A 86 -22.88 -7.97 15.94
CA GLY A 86 -24.00 -7.99 16.87
C GLY A 86 -25.31 -7.47 16.27
N ALA A 87 -26.42 -7.76 16.96
CA ALA A 87 -27.72 -7.25 16.60
C ALA A 87 -27.72 -5.71 16.53
N GLY A 88 -28.49 -5.14 15.59
CA GLY A 88 -28.59 -3.70 15.43
C GLY A 88 -27.27 -3.04 14.99
N GLN A 89 -26.45 -3.72 14.18
CA GLN A 89 -25.17 -3.22 13.68
C GLN A 89 -24.12 -2.95 14.79
N ALA A 90 -24.30 -3.54 15.97
CA ALA A 90 -23.33 -3.50 17.04
C ALA A 90 -22.07 -4.31 16.70
N ALA A 91 -20.97 -4.03 17.39
CA ALA A 91 -19.77 -4.85 17.31
C ALA A 91 -20.08 -6.31 17.73
N GLY A 92 -19.37 -7.26 17.14
CA GLY A 92 -19.54 -8.68 17.45
C GLY A 92 -18.65 -9.56 16.57
N GLY A 93 -18.23 -10.71 17.10
CA GLY A 93 -17.25 -11.56 16.42
C GLY A 93 -15.97 -10.78 16.15
N ILE A 94 -15.68 -10.53 14.87
CA ILE A 94 -14.58 -9.65 14.44
C ILE A 94 -15.07 -8.37 13.74
N ALA A 95 -16.39 -8.19 13.60
CA ALA A 95 -17.00 -6.99 13.04
C ALA A 95 -16.92 -5.81 14.02
N LEU A 96 -16.39 -4.69 13.55
CA LEU A 96 -16.51 -3.38 14.20
C LEU A 96 -17.96 -2.90 14.18
N GLY A 97 -18.42 -2.22 15.23
CA GLY A 97 -19.74 -1.63 15.28
C GLY A 97 -19.86 -0.43 14.35
N LYS A 98 -21.04 -0.22 13.74
CA LYS A 98 -21.21 0.85 12.75
C LYS A 98 -21.02 2.23 13.36
N ALA A 99 -21.50 2.41 14.59
CA ALA A 99 -21.35 3.66 15.33
C ALA A 99 -19.88 4.01 15.58
N ASP A 100 -19.02 3.01 15.79
CA ASP A 100 -17.59 3.22 16.05
C ASP A 100 -16.85 3.76 14.82
N LEU A 101 -17.40 3.54 13.63
CA LEU A 101 -16.85 3.99 12.35
C LEU A 101 -17.21 5.44 11.99
N ALA A 102 -18.13 6.07 12.72
CA ALA A 102 -18.66 7.39 12.36
C ALA A 102 -17.56 8.48 12.35
N ALA A 103 -16.59 8.39 13.27
CA ALA A 103 -15.48 9.35 13.36
C ALA A 103 -14.48 9.24 12.19
N THR A 104 -14.52 8.14 11.44
CA THR A 104 -13.60 7.83 10.35
C THR A 104 -14.32 7.66 9.02
N LEU A 105 -15.56 8.17 8.93
CA LEU A 105 -16.32 8.21 7.69
C LEU A 105 -15.57 9.02 6.62
N LEU A 106 -15.44 8.42 5.44
CA LEU A 106 -14.78 9.03 4.30
C LEU A 106 -15.77 9.88 3.51
N ASN A 107 -15.35 11.10 3.17
CA ASN A 107 -16.15 12.09 2.45
C ASN A 107 -15.46 12.51 1.13
N PRO A 108 -15.47 11.64 0.11
CA PRO A 108 -14.85 11.95 -1.17
C PRO A 108 -15.67 13.01 -1.93
N THR A 109 -14.99 13.84 -2.72
CA THR A 109 -15.63 14.83 -3.62
C THR A 109 -16.61 14.20 -4.60
N VAL A 110 -16.34 12.96 -5.02
CA VAL A 110 -17.22 12.16 -5.88
C VAL A 110 -17.53 10.86 -5.15
N ALA A 111 -18.82 10.59 -4.94
CA ALA A 111 -19.24 9.36 -4.29
C ALA A 111 -18.87 8.14 -5.16
N PRO A 112 -18.21 7.11 -4.60
CA PRO A 112 -17.87 5.92 -5.34
C PRO A 112 -19.14 5.16 -5.72
N MET A 113 -19.25 4.79 -6.99
CA MET A 113 -20.34 3.97 -7.50
C MET A 113 -19.84 2.57 -7.81
N ASP A 114 -20.68 1.56 -7.54
CA ASP A 114 -20.41 0.21 -8.01
C ASP A 114 -20.81 0.02 -9.49
N SER A 115 -20.62 -1.19 -10.01
CA SER A 115 -20.96 -1.55 -11.40
C SER A 115 -22.45 -1.49 -11.70
N LEU A 116 -23.31 -1.37 -10.69
CA LEU A 116 -24.76 -1.24 -10.82
C LEU A 116 -25.22 0.23 -10.67
N GLY A 117 -24.29 1.18 -10.53
CA GLY A 117 -24.59 2.59 -10.33
C GLY A 117 -25.05 2.93 -8.90
N VAL A 118 -24.86 2.03 -7.94
CA VAL A 118 -25.22 2.27 -6.54
C VAL A 118 -24.08 3.01 -5.85
N SER A 119 -24.40 4.16 -5.25
CA SER A 119 -23.46 4.92 -4.42
C SER A 119 -23.08 4.12 -3.18
N ARG A 120 -21.79 4.08 -2.88
CA ARG A 120 -21.22 3.39 -1.72
C ARG A 120 -20.63 4.37 -0.73
N GLN A 121 -20.63 3.99 0.54
CA GLN A 121 -19.98 4.75 1.60
C GLN A 121 -18.96 3.86 2.30
N PHE A 122 -17.85 4.46 2.73
CA PHE A 122 -16.77 3.76 3.39
C PHE A 122 -16.30 4.56 4.60
N ALA A 123 -15.79 3.85 5.60
CA ALA A 123 -15.10 4.41 6.74
C ALA A 123 -13.77 3.66 6.93
N LEU A 124 -12.80 4.30 7.57
CA LEU A 124 -11.58 3.60 8.01
C LEU A 124 -11.79 2.97 9.38
N HIS A 125 -10.87 2.09 9.78
CA HIS A 125 -10.80 1.59 11.16
C HIS A 125 -10.89 2.75 12.17
N PRO A 126 -11.59 2.62 13.32
CA PRO A 126 -11.81 3.71 14.28
C PRO A 126 -10.53 4.39 14.79
N THR A 127 -9.40 3.68 14.79
CA THR A 127 -8.09 4.21 15.22
C THR A 127 -7.33 4.95 14.11
N MET A 128 -7.83 4.97 12.87
CA MET A 128 -7.20 5.59 11.71
C MET A 128 -7.72 7.01 11.45
N THR A 129 -8.06 7.75 12.51
CA THR A 129 -8.59 9.12 12.41
C THR A 129 -7.67 10.07 11.64
N GLY A 130 -6.36 9.96 11.81
CA GLY A 130 -5.38 10.74 11.06
C GLY A 130 -5.44 10.49 9.55
N LEU A 131 -5.54 9.22 9.13
CA LEU A 131 -5.64 8.88 7.71
C LEU A 131 -7.00 9.28 7.13
N ALA A 132 -8.08 9.16 7.90
CA ALA A 132 -9.40 9.66 7.51
C ALA A 132 -9.37 11.18 7.30
N GLY A 133 -8.68 11.91 8.18
CA GLY A 133 -8.44 13.35 8.03
C GLY A 133 -7.69 13.70 6.74
N LEU A 134 -6.61 12.96 6.44
CA LEU A 134 -5.87 13.14 5.17
C LEU A 134 -6.74 12.85 3.96
N PHE A 135 -7.55 11.79 3.99
CA PHE A 135 -8.47 11.47 2.90
C PHE A 135 -9.49 12.60 2.70
N ASN A 136 -10.13 13.04 3.79
CA ASN A 136 -11.18 14.06 3.75
C ASN A 136 -10.64 15.47 3.40
N THR A 137 -9.32 15.66 3.47
CA THR A 137 -8.64 16.89 3.01
C THR A 137 -8.01 16.76 1.62
N GLY A 138 -8.21 15.62 0.93
CA GLY A 138 -7.70 15.41 -0.43
C GLY A 138 -6.23 14.99 -0.51
N HIS A 139 -5.63 14.57 0.60
CA HIS A 139 -4.23 14.15 0.71
C HIS A 139 -4.04 12.63 0.85
N ALA A 140 -5.12 11.86 0.81
CA ALA A 140 -5.07 10.39 0.72
C ALA A 140 -6.18 9.86 -0.19
N ALA A 141 -5.93 8.71 -0.81
CA ALA A 141 -6.89 8.00 -1.62
C ALA A 141 -6.86 6.51 -1.28
N VAL A 142 -8.01 5.84 -1.44
CA VAL A 142 -8.13 4.39 -1.31
C VAL A 142 -8.34 3.82 -2.71
N GLN A 143 -7.49 2.88 -3.10
CA GLN A 143 -7.62 2.17 -4.36
C GLN A 143 -8.09 0.74 -4.10
N PHE A 144 -9.27 0.41 -4.64
CA PHE A 144 -9.81 -0.95 -4.58
C PHE A 144 -9.39 -1.77 -5.80
N ASN A 145 -9.54 -3.10 -5.68
CA ASN A 145 -9.33 -4.07 -6.76
C ASN A 145 -7.94 -4.01 -7.39
N VAL A 146 -6.93 -3.62 -6.60
CA VAL A 146 -5.54 -3.73 -7.03
C VAL A 146 -5.10 -5.17 -6.84
N GLY A 147 -4.53 -5.74 -7.87
CA GLY A 147 -4.02 -7.11 -7.87
C GLY A 147 -3.06 -7.28 -9.05
N PRO A 148 -2.31 -8.39 -9.10
CA PRO A 148 -1.29 -8.60 -10.12
C PRO A 148 -1.89 -9.03 -11.47
N LEU A 149 -3.12 -8.61 -11.78
CA LEU A 149 -3.80 -9.00 -13.01
C LEU A 149 -2.95 -8.62 -14.23
N VAL A 150 -2.76 -9.60 -15.11
CA VAL A 150 -2.00 -9.41 -16.36
C VAL A 150 -2.75 -8.49 -17.32
N MET A 151 -4.09 -8.53 -17.27
CA MET A 151 -4.99 -7.67 -18.02
C MET A 151 -6.30 -7.46 -17.26
N PRO A 152 -7.09 -6.41 -17.56
CA PRO A 152 -8.43 -6.27 -17.01
C PRO A 152 -9.30 -7.49 -17.35
N LEU A 153 -9.95 -8.08 -16.33
CA LEU A 153 -10.84 -9.23 -16.48
C LEU A 153 -12.20 -8.95 -15.83
N THR A 154 -13.27 -9.35 -16.52
CA THR A 154 -14.59 -9.48 -15.91
C THR A 154 -14.67 -10.75 -15.06
N ARG A 155 -15.64 -10.83 -14.14
CA ARG A 155 -15.87 -12.06 -13.34
C ARG A 155 -16.13 -13.29 -14.22
N ALA A 156 -16.86 -13.12 -15.33
CA ALA A 156 -17.14 -14.22 -16.27
C ALA A 156 -15.85 -14.72 -16.94
N GLN A 157 -14.99 -13.80 -17.40
CA GLN A 157 -13.69 -14.15 -17.99
C GLN A 157 -12.76 -14.78 -16.95
N TYR A 158 -12.75 -14.28 -15.72
CA TYR A 158 -11.97 -14.86 -14.62
C TYR A 158 -12.36 -16.33 -14.33
N ASN A 159 -13.65 -16.62 -14.39
CA ASN A 159 -14.22 -17.96 -14.20
C ASN A 159 -14.13 -18.84 -15.46
N SER A 160 -13.71 -18.30 -16.61
CA SER A 160 -13.57 -19.04 -17.85
C SER A 160 -12.41 -20.06 -17.80
N ALA A 161 -12.57 -21.12 -18.59
CA ALA A 161 -11.50 -22.08 -18.86
C ALA A 161 -10.48 -21.55 -19.89
N ASP A 162 -10.83 -20.54 -20.69
CA ASP A 162 -9.94 -19.96 -21.69
C ASP A 162 -8.87 -19.08 -21.02
N ARG A 163 -7.69 -19.66 -20.80
CA ARG A 163 -6.52 -18.97 -20.22
C ARG A 163 -5.57 -18.41 -21.26
N VAL A 164 -5.85 -18.63 -22.54
CA VAL A 164 -5.07 -18.06 -23.64
C VAL A 164 -5.53 -16.64 -23.90
N SER A 165 -6.85 -16.44 -24.02
CA SER A 165 -7.44 -15.11 -24.20
C SER A 165 -7.60 -14.34 -22.88
N TYR A 166 -7.74 -15.06 -21.76
CA TYR A 166 -7.93 -14.48 -20.42
C TYR A 166 -6.92 -15.05 -19.42
N PRO A 167 -5.61 -14.77 -19.61
CA PRO A 167 -4.58 -15.26 -18.72
C PRO A 167 -4.81 -14.74 -17.30
N ARG A 168 -4.56 -15.61 -16.33
CA ARG A 168 -4.64 -15.28 -14.90
C ARG A 168 -3.24 -15.37 -14.30
N PRO A 169 -2.91 -14.56 -13.28
CA PRO A 169 -1.63 -14.66 -12.61
C PRO A 169 -1.34 -16.09 -12.13
N PRO A 170 -0.10 -16.58 -12.29
CA PRO A 170 0.27 -17.90 -11.78
C PRO A 170 0.11 -17.93 -10.26
N GLN A 171 -0.25 -19.10 -9.72
CA GLN A 171 -0.36 -19.33 -8.28
C GLN A 171 -1.29 -18.35 -7.53
N LEU A 172 -2.38 -17.91 -8.18
CA LEU A 172 -3.51 -17.27 -7.50
C LEU A 172 -3.88 -18.09 -6.26
N PHE A 173 -4.03 -17.40 -5.13
CA PHE A 173 -4.28 -17.93 -3.78
C PHE A 173 -3.05 -18.45 -3.00
N SER A 174 -1.87 -18.52 -3.60
CA SER A 174 -0.62 -18.66 -2.84
C SER A 174 -0.22 -17.30 -2.28
N HIS A 175 -0.12 -17.21 -0.95
CA HIS A 175 0.24 -15.97 -0.26
C HIS A 175 1.68 -15.56 -0.58
N ASN A 176 2.61 -16.52 -0.59
CA ASN A 176 4.03 -16.28 -0.84
C ASN A 176 4.29 -15.82 -2.29
N ASP A 177 3.68 -16.50 -3.27
CA ASP A 177 3.84 -16.12 -4.68
C ASP A 177 3.21 -14.76 -4.98
N GLN A 178 2.03 -14.46 -4.41
CA GLN A 178 1.43 -13.15 -4.58
C GLN A 178 2.26 -12.05 -3.92
N GLN A 179 2.86 -12.29 -2.74
CA GLN A 179 3.79 -11.33 -2.13
C GLN A 179 4.98 -11.03 -3.05
N SER A 180 5.57 -12.06 -3.67
CA SER A 180 6.70 -11.84 -4.57
C SER A 180 6.30 -11.11 -5.85
N ILE A 181 5.13 -11.43 -6.44
CA ILE A 181 4.61 -10.71 -7.61
C ILE A 181 4.32 -9.25 -7.29
N TRP A 182 3.79 -8.94 -6.10
CA TRP A 182 3.60 -7.57 -5.66
C TRP A 182 4.93 -6.83 -5.44
N GLN A 183 5.95 -7.48 -4.90
CA GLN A 183 7.23 -6.78 -4.68
C GLN A 183 8.04 -6.59 -5.98
N SER A 184 7.82 -7.45 -6.98
CA SER A 184 8.73 -7.58 -8.11
C SER A 184 8.11 -7.49 -9.50
N SER A 185 6.79 -7.35 -9.61
CA SER A 185 6.03 -7.53 -10.86
C SER A 185 6.30 -8.87 -11.55
N SER A 186 6.81 -9.86 -10.82
CA SER A 186 7.31 -11.14 -11.34
C SER A 186 7.10 -12.27 -10.33
N PRO A 187 7.00 -13.53 -10.76
CA PRO A 187 6.91 -14.67 -9.85
C PRO A 187 8.08 -14.75 -8.85
N GLU A 188 7.93 -15.60 -7.83
CA GLU A 188 8.93 -15.80 -6.78
C GLU A 188 10.37 -15.96 -7.32
N GLY A 189 11.30 -15.15 -6.80
CA GLY A 189 12.72 -15.16 -7.18
C GLY A 189 13.22 -13.98 -8.02
N SER A 190 12.36 -13.00 -8.36
CA SER A 190 12.80 -11.79 -9.06
C SER A 190 13.62 -10.85 -8.18
N ARG A 191 14.69 -10.28 -8.74
CA ARG A 191 15.65 -9.38 -8.07
C ARG A 191 15.39 -7.90 -8.34
N VAL A 192 14.30 -7.56 -9.03
CA VAL A 192 13.96 -6.19 -9.45
C VAL A 192 12.53 -5.86 -9.03
N GLY A 193 12.35 -4.76 -8.28
CA GLY A 193 11.05 -4.31 -7.77
C GLY A 193 10.45 -3.14 -8.53
N TRP A 194 9.12 -3.06 -8.65
CA TRP A 194 8.44 -1.96 -9.36
C TRP A 194 8.77 -0.57 -8.79
N GLY A 195 9.16 -0.48 -7.53
CA GLY A 195 9.44 0.79 -6.85
C GLY A 195 10.73 1.38 -7.37
N ALA A 196 11.72 0.53 -7.64
CA ALA A 196 12.96 0.92 -8.27
C ALA A 196 12.74 1.32 -9.74
N VAL A 197 11.86 0.62 -10.47
CA VAL A 197 11.54 0.95 -11.87
C VAL A 197 10.76 2.27 -11.97
N SER A 198 9.81 2.50 -11.08
CA SER A 198 8.98 3.73 -11.07
C SER A 198 9.79 4.98 -10.72
N ALA A 199 10.79 4.85 -9.84
CA ALA A 199 11.69 5.95 -9.49
C ALA A 199 12.54 6.43 -10.68
N THR A 200 12.93 5.52 -11.59
CA THR A 200 13.69 5.85 -12.80
C THR A 200 12.88 6.63 -13.84
N TRP A 201 11.55 6.51 -13.83
CA TRP A 201 10.65 7.26 -14.74
C TRP A 201 10.20 8.61 -14.19
N LEU A 202 10.50 8.90 -12.91
CA LEU A 202 10.14 10.14 -12.21
C LEU A 202 11.30 11.14 -12.13
N CYS A 203 12.48 10.79 -12.67
CA CYS A 203 13.64 11.67 -12.85
C CYS A 203 13.87 11.95 -14.35
#